data_AF-A0A8T7JHC2-F1
#
_entry.id   AF-A0A8T7JHC2-F1
#
_cell.length_a   1.000
_cell.length_b   1.000
_cell.length_c   1.000
_cell.angle_alpha   90.00
_cell.angle_beta   90.00
_cell.angle_gamma   90.00
#
_symmetry.space_group_name_H-M   'P 1'
#
loop_
_entity.id
_entity.type
_entity.pdbx_description
1 polymer ?
#
loop_
_entity_poly.entity_id
_entity_poly.type
_entity_poly.pdbx_seq_one_letter_code
_entity_poly.pdbx_strand_id
1 'polypeptide(L)'
;MTLRPILGAVAALFSAASFAADCTLDATSDAVHYGEQPRVYVGQSTTAIAGIVVDQQFVPKFALSADVKYRVEANECENAYFQLEKAAQPAPQVSGIYPLGDALPENILRFYIQFDRPMREGNFLDYIRLHDLSLDEDLTGVFFDNQYELWSKDRKQLTLLVDPGRVKTGLQAHNAQGRAFIAGRQYRLTVLESWRGLDGQPLQARYSKVFTATPEVMHGIDARTWQLNAPATDSTQPLVIQTDRAVDHMSIQSYLFVIDDQGKELPGVWRLLAPTQIEFKPQMPWQEQPHSLQINARFEDVVGNNLNGAFDHEKGSLHQASEGFWINRPVALAKRQDR
;
A
#
# COMPACT_ATOMS: atom_id res chain seq x y z
N MET A 1 -43.26 -8.09 18.07
CA MET A 1 -42.58 -8.65 16.88
C MET A 1 -42.54 -7.52 15.86
N THR A 2 -41.49 -6.70 15.95
CA THR A 2 -41.36 -5.43 15.23
C THR A 2 -40.01 -5.45 14.54
N LEU A 3 -40.02 -5.68 13.23
CA LEU A 3 -38.85 -5.58 12.37
C LEU A 3 -38.64 -4.11 12.00
N ARG A 4 -37.57 -3.51 12.53
CA ARG A 4 -37.01 -2.25 12.04
C ARG A 4 -36.24 -2.52 10.74
N PRO A 5 -36.42 -1.75 9.65
CA PRO A 5 -35.44 -1.70 8.60
C PRO A 5 -34.38 -0.63 8.89
N ILE A 6 -33.18 -0.98 8.47
CA ILE A 6 -31.90 -0.31 8.68
C ILE A 6 -31.81 0.89 7.73
N LEU A 7 -31.61 2.09 8.28
CA LEU A 7 -31.15 3.25 7.50
C LEU A 7 -29.68 2.99 7.11
N GLY A 8 -29.47 2.56 5.87
CA GLY A 8 -28.17 2.53 5.21
C GLY A 8 -28.01 3.76 4.33
N ALA A 9 -26.92 4.50 4.54
CA ALA A 9 -26.58 5.75 3.89
C ALA A 9 -26.64 5.68 2.35
N VAL A 10 -27.44 6.55 1.73
CA VAL A 10 -27.29 6.94 0.32
C VAL A 10 -26.92 8.42 0.33
N ALA A 11 -25.64 8.71 0.56
CA ALA A 11 -25.08 10.00 0.18
C ALA A 11 -24.83 9.95 -1.33
N ALA A 12 -25.84 10.29 -2.12
CA ALA A 12 -25.64 10.59 -3.52
C ALA A 12 -24.89 11.93 -3.59
N LEU A 13 -23.63 11.89 -4.05
CA LEU A 13 -22.90 13.07 -4.46
C LEU A 13 -23.66 13.70 -5.63
N PHE A 14 -24.29 14.85 -5.40
CA PHE A 14 -24.90 15.67 -6.45
C PHE A 14 -23.77 16.20 -7.36
N SER A 15 -23.57 15.58 -8.52
CA SER A 15 -22.88 16.25 -9.63
C SER A 15 -23.93 17.03 -10.41
N ALA A 16 -23.81 18.36 -10.44
CA ALA A 16 -24.68 19.18 -11.27
C ALA A 16 -24.52 18.79 -12.74
N ALA A 17 -25.60 18.35 -13.39
CA ALA A 17 -25.64 18.19 -14.83
C ALA A 17 -25.91 19.57 -15.46
N SER A 18 -25.02 20.04 -16.33
CA SER A 18 -25.29 21.24 -17.12
C SER A 18 -26.18 20.86 -18.31
N PHE A 19 -27.43 21.28 -18.30
CA PHE A 19 -28.34 21.13 -19.42
C PHE A 19 -28.02 22.19 -20.48
N ALA A 20 -27.93 21.78 -21.75
CA ALA A 20 -27.85 22.71 -22.87
C ALA A 20 -29.27 23.16 -23.26
N ALA A 21 -29.51 24.47 -23.16
CA ALA A 21 -30.73 25.22 -23.53
C ALA A 21 -31.99 24.94 -22.67
N ASP A 22 -32.39 25.95 -21.88
CA ASP A 22 -33.69 26.25 -21.25
C ASP A 22 -34.52 25.12 -20.58
N CYS A 23 -33.93 23.96 -20.32
CA CYS A 23 -34.50 22.91 -19.48
C CYS A 23 -33.87 22.93 -18.09
N THR A 24 -34.28 23.86 -17.23
CA THR A 24 -34.02 23.77 -15.78
C THR A 24 -35.08 22.87 -15.15
N LEU A 25 -34.72 21.62 -14.85
CA LEU A 25 -35.46 20.80 -13.87
C LEU A 25 -35.24 21.43 -12.48
N ASP A 26 -36.05 22.43 -12.16
CA ASP A 26 -35.99 23.13 -10.88
C ASP A 26 -36.69 22.25 -9.82
N ALA A 27 -35.90 21.76 -8.85
CA ALA A 27 -36.32 20.75 -7.88
C ALA A 27 -37.23 21.29 -6.76
N THR A 28 -37.94 22.41 -6.97
CA THR A 28 -38.66 23.11 -5.90
C THR A 28 -40.04 23.66 -6.24
N SER A 29 -40.71 23.25 -7.33
CA SER A 29 -42.06 23.74 -7.61
C SER A 29 -43.15 22.67 -7.52
N ASP A 30 -44.13 22.93 -6.64
CA ASP A 30 -45.34 22.14 -6.33
C ASP A 30 -46.40 22.19 -7.46
N ALA A 31 -45.99 22.24 -8.73
CA ALA A 31 -46.92 22.20 -9.85
C ALA A 31 -47.23 20.76 -10.26
N VAL A 32 -48.35 20.24 -9.77
CA VAL A 32 -48.91 18.93 -10.16
C VAL A 32 -49.36 18.99 -11.63
N HIS A 33 -48.54 18.44 -12.53
CA HIS A 33 -48.97 18.03 -13.87
C HIS A 33 -48.91 16.51 -14.01
N TYR A 34 -50.08 15.89 -14.16
CA TYR A 34 -50.22 14.50 -14.55
C TYR A 34 -49.94 14.37 -16.06
N GLY A 35 -48.71 13.95 -16.39
CA GLY A 35 -48.24 13.65 -17.75
C GLY A 35 -46.87 12.98 -17.66
N GLU A 36 -46.69 11.87 -18.37
CA GLU A 36 -45.55 10.92 -18.45
C GLU A 36 -44.34 11.07 -17.49
N GLN A 37 -44.07 10.01 -16.71
CA GLN A 37 -42.85 9.91 -15.88
C GLN A 37 -41.58 10.06 -16.74
N PRO A 38 -40.55 10.81 -16.27
CA PRO A 38 -39.30 10.99 -17.00
C PRO A 38 -38.68 9.64 -17.37
N ARG A 39 -38.35 9.46 -18.65
CA ARG A 39 -37.64 8.29 -19.16
C ARG A 39 -36.21 8.68 -19.48
N VAL A 40 -35.26 7.91 -18.97
CA VAL A 40 -33.84 8.10 -19.25
C VAL A 40 -33.35 6.99 -20.17
N TYR A 41 -32.50 7.31 -21.13
CA TYR A 41 -31.96 6.38 -22.13
C TYR A 41 -30.44 6.54 -22.20
N VAL A 42 -29.73 5.45 -22.56
CA VAL A 42 -28.30 5.50 -22.87
C VAL A 42 -28.12 5.92 -24.32
N GLY A 43 -27.48 7.06 -24.57
CA GLY A 43 -27.19 7.58 -25.90
C GLY A 43 -28.44 7.72 -26.78
N GLN A 44 -28.50 6.93 -27.84
CA GLN A 44 -29.62 6.88 -28.80
C GLN A 44 -30.51 5.64 -28.61
N SER A 45 -30.38 4.93 -27.49
CA SER A 45 -31.21 3.77 -27.18
C SER A 45 -32.71 4.11 -27.26
N THR A 46 -33.50 3.18 -27.78
CA THR A 46 -34.96 3.23 -27.75
C THR A 46 -35.54 2.59 -26.48
N THR A 47 -34.69 1.94 -25.68
CA THR A 47 -35.08 1.31 -24.41
C THR A 47 -34.64 2.19 -23.25
N ALA A 48 -35.60 2.61 -22.42
CA ALA A 48 -35.34 3.39 -21.22
C ALA A 48 -34.62 2.52 -20.16
N ILE A 49 -33.71 3.12 -19.42
CA ILE A 49 -33.07 2.48 -18.28
C ILE A 49 -34.08 2.29 -17.15
N ALA A 50 -33.99 1.16 -16.46
CA ALA A 50 -34.87 0.88 -15.33
C ALA A 50 -34.59 1.86 -14.18
N GLY A 51 -35.65 2.38 -13.57
CA GLY A 51 -35.59 3.28 -12.43
C GLY A 51 -36.97 3.57 -11.87
N ILE A 52 -37.01 4.34 -10.79
CA ILE A 52 -38.24 4.84 -10.17
C ILE A 52 -38.19 6.36 -10.14
N VAL A 53 -39.35 7.01 -10.06
CA VAL A 53 -39.43 8.46 -9.85
C VAL A 53 -39.90 8.71 -8.42
N VAL A 54 -39.09 9.45 -7.66
CA VAL A 54 -39.39 9.86 -6.28
C VAL A 54 -39.24 11.37 -6.22
N ASP A 55 -40.27 12.08 -5.78
CA ASP A 55 -40.26 13.56 -5.66
C ASP A 55 -39.76 14.27 -6.94
N GLN A 56 -40.29 13.85 -8.10
CA GLN A 56 -39.92 14.36 -9.44
C GLN A 56 -38.45 14.09 -9.87
N GLN A 57 -37.70 13.26 -9.13
CA GLN A 57 -36.35 12.84 -9.48
C GLN A 57 -36.33 11.41 -9.99
N PHE A 58 -35.67 11.18 -11.12
CA PHE A 58 -35.42 9.83 -11.62
C PHE A 58 -34.27 9.17 -10.84
N VAL A 59 -34.58 8.08 -10.15
CA VAL A 59 -33.62 7.25 -9.41
C VAL A 59 -33.40 5.96 -10.22
N PRO A 60 -32.24 5.78 -10.87
CA PRO A 60 -32.00 4.61 -11.68
C PRO A 60 -31.85 3.36 -10.79
N LYS A 61 -32.30 2.20 -11.29
CA LYS A 61 -32.11 0.90 -10.63
C LYS A 61 -30.63 0.53 -10.48
N PHE A 62 -29.79 1.05 -11.38
CA PHE A 62 -28.34 0.91 -11.37
C PHE A 62 -27.68 2.28 -11.53
N ALA A 63 -26.57 2.52 -10.83
CA ALA A 63 -25.86 3.79 -10.93
C ALA A 63 -25.53 4.14 -12.40
N LEU A 64 -25.71 5.40 -12.77
CA LEU A 64 -25.28 5.91 -14.06
C LEU A 64 -23.74 5.95 -14.11
N SER A 65 -23.20 5.69 -15.28
CA SER A 65 -21.75 5.72 -15.54
C SER A 65 -21.32 7.13 -15.94
N ALA A 66 -20.18 7.56 -15.42
CA ALA A 66 -19.47 8.71 -15.98
C ALA A 66 -19.04 8.44 -17.43
N ASP A 67 -18.85 9.50 -18.21
CA ASP A 67 -18.46 9.45 -19.63
C ASP A 67 -19.47 8.77 -20.58
N VAL A 68 -20.69 8.51 -20.09
CA VAL A 68 -21.81 8.04 -20.89
C VAL A 68 -22.78 9.18 -21.14
N LYS A 69 -23.11 9.41 -22.42
CA LYS A 69 -24.14 10.36 -22.80
C LYS A 69 -25.52 9.72 -22.55
N TYR A 70 -26.36 10.39 -21.78
CA TYR A 70 -27.73 10.00 -21.50
C TYR A 70 -28.70 10.97 -22.18
N ARG A 71 -29.87 10.45 -22.53
CA ARG A 71 -31.00 11.21 -23.05
C ARG A 71 -32.15 11.13 -22.04
N VAL A 72 -32.79 12.25 -21.75
CA VAL A 72 -34.01 12.33 -20.95
C VAL A 72 -35.15 12.76 -21.85
N GLU A 73 -36.27 12.07 -21.69
CA GLU A 73 -37.56 12.48 -22.24
C GLU A 73 -38.49 12.72 -21.05
N ALA A 74 -38.91 13.98 -20.86
CA ALA A 74 -39.83 14.37 -19.82
C ALA A 74 -40.66 15.57 -20.30
N ASN A 75 -41.99 15.46 -20.25
CA ASN A 75 -42.96 16.53 -20.60
C ASN A 75 -42.49 17.49 -21.72
N GLU A 76 -41.99 18.68 -21.32
CA GLU A 76 -41.60 19.81 -22.18
C GLU A 76 -40.14 19.77 -22.68
N CYS A 77 -39.35 18.81 -22.20
CA CYS A 77 -37.97 18.58 -22.60
C CYS A 77 -37.89 17.33 -23.48
N GLU A 78 -38.11 17.52 -24.78
CA GLU A 78 -37.92 16.48 -25.78
C GLU A 78 -36.41 16.31 -26.06
N ASN A 79 -35.87 15.12 -25.78
CA ASN A 79 -34.48 14.75 -26.08
C ASN A 79 -33.40 15.63 -25.41
N ALA A 80 -33.58 16.00 -24.14
CA ALA A 80 -32.51 16.64 -23.38
C ALA A 80 -31.35 15.65 -23.15
N TYR A 81 -30.11 16.07 -23.37
CA TYR A 81 -28.94 15.22 -23.14
C TYR A 81 -28.14 15.71 -21.95
N PHE A 82 -27.65 14.77 -21.15
CA PHE A 82 -26.65 15.04 -20.12
C PHE A 82 -25.58 13.97 -20.13
N GLN A 83 -24.42 14.28 -19.57
CA GLN A 83 -23.35 13.35 -19.33
C GLN A 83 -22.87 13.58 -17.91
N LEU A 84 -22.64 12.50 -17.17
CA LEU A 84 -21.99 12.64 -15.88
C LEU A 84 -20.51 12.87 -16.10
N GLU A 85 -20.01 14.01 -15.62
CA GLU A 85 -18.59 14.28 -15.57
C GLU A 85 -17.91 13.21 -14.71
N LYS A 86 -16.87 12.58 -15.27
CA LYS A 86 -16.01 11.73 -14.46
C LYS A 86 -15.29 12.64 -13.47
N ALA A 87 -15.64 12.52 -12.19
CA ALA A 87 -14.92 13.22 -11.14
C ALA A 87 -13.41 13.00 -11.35
N ALA A 88 -12.68 14.10 -11.54
CA ALA A 88 -11.25 14.05 -11.76
C ALA A 88 -10.61 13.39 -10.54
N GLN A 89 -10.13 12.15 -10.71
CA GLN A 89 -9.32 11.52 -9.69
C GLN A 89 -7.93 12.13 -9.77
N PRO A 90 -7.30 12.48 -8.62
CA PRO A 90 -5.91 12.96 -8.62
C PRO A 90 -5.02 11.92 -9.29
N ALA A 91 -3.93 12.28 -9.97
CA ALA A 91 -3.05 11.26 -10.57
C ALA A 91 -2.45 10.30 -9.52
N PRO A 92 -2.16 9.04 -9.86
CA PRO A 92 -1.46 8.12 -8.96
C PRO A 92 -0.10 8.67 -8.51
N GLN A 93 0.32 8.28 -7.31
CA GLN A 93 1.59 8.71 -6.73
C GLN A 93 2.33 7.51 -6.13
N VAL A 94 3.66 7.56 -6.18
CA VAL A 94 4.51 6.69 -5.35
C VAL A 94 4.49 7.24 -3.93
N SER A 95 3.97 6.45 -2.99
CA SER A 95 3.92 6.77 -1.56
C SER A 95 5.26 6.53 -0.86
N GLY A 96 6.09 5.64 -1.39
CA GLY A 96 7.42 5.39 -0.85
C GLY A 96 8.16 4.27 -1.56
N ILE A 97 9.48 4.23 -1.37
CA ILE A 97 10.33 3.10 -1.73
C ILE A 97 11.03 2.60 -0.48
N TYR A 98 10.85 1.31 -0.20
CA TYR A 98 11.50 0.62 0.91
C TYR A 98 12.65 -0.25 0.41
N PRO A 99 13.69 -0.50 1.24
CA PRO A 99 13.81 -0.09 2.64
C PRO A 99 13.92 1.42 2.85
N LEU A 100 13.54 1.89 4.05
CA LEU A 100 13.76 3.29 4.42
C LEU A 100 15.26 3.59 4.56
N GLY A 101 15.63 4.86 4.50
CA GLY A 101 16.99 5.35 4.74
C GLY A 101 17.88 5.34 3.51
N ASP A 102 18.97 6.09 3.59
CA ASP A 102 19.85 6.39 2.44
C ASP A 102 21.19 5.64 2.52
N ALA A 103 21.28 4.66 3.41
CA ALA A 103 22.41 3.76 3.56
C ALA A 103 21.89 2.32 3.55
N LEU A 104 22.22 1.56 2.51
CA LEU A 104 21.70 0.21 2.30
C LEU A 104 22.85 -0.77 2.09
N PRO A 105 22.83 -1.98 2.67
CA PRO A 105 23.87 -2.98 2.45
C PRO A 105 24.00 -3.38 0.98
N GLU A 106 25.22 -3.62 0.52
CA GLU A 106 25.48 -4.04 -0.87
C GLU A 106 24.86 -5.40 -1.25
N ASN A 107 24.50 -6.20 -0.24
CA ASN A 107 23.80 -7.49 -0.37
C ASN A 107 22.28 -7.38 -0.12
N ILE A 108 21.68 -6.18 -0.23
CA ILE A 108 20.23 -5.98 -0.16
C ILE A 108 19.48 -6.90 -1.14
N LEU A 109 18.40 -7.52 -0.67
CA LEU A 109 17.66 -8.50 -1.47
C LEU A 109 16.61 -7.88 -2.38
N ARG A 110 15.94 -6.84 -1.89
CA ARG A 110 14.68 -6.40 -2.48
C ARG A 110 14.35 -4.95 -2.13
N PHE A 111 13.54 -4.35 -2.99
CA PHE A 111 12.88 -3.08 -2.76
C PHE A 111 11.36 -3.26 -2.83
N TYR A 112 10.62 -2.41 -2.12
CA TYR A 112 9.16 -2.30 -2.28
C TYR A 112 8.82 -0.91 -2.80
N ILE A 113 8.12 -0.83 -3.92
CA ILE A 113 7.58 0.42 -4.44
C ILE A 113 6.11 0.46 -4.06
N GLN A 114 5.73 1.39 -3.18
CA GLN A 114 4.36 1.56 -2.72
C GLN A 114 3.69 2.72 -3.45
N PHE A 115 2.44 2.51 -3.84
CA PHE A 115 1.60 3.47 -4.53
C PHE A 115 0.35 3.80 -3.69
N ASP A 116 -0.20 4.98 -3.88
CA ASP A 116 -1.43 5.40 -3.20
C ASP A 116 -2.67 4.62 -3.70
N ARG A 117 -2.56 4.00 -4.87
CA ARG A 117 -3.64 3.27 -5.55
C ARG A 117 -3.14 2.13 -6.43
N PRO A 118 -4.07 1.27 -6.92
CA PRO A 118 -3.72 0.13 -7.76
C PRO A 118 -3.07 0.55 -9.09
N MET A 119 -1.93 -0.04 -9.41
CA MET A 119 -1.19 0.21 -10.66
C MET A 119 -1.39 -0.90 -11.69
N ARG A 120 -1.12 -0.57 -12.96
CA ARG A 120 -1.11 -1.57 -14.04
C ARG A 120 0.16 -2.41 -13.95
N GLU A 121 -0.03 -3.71 -14.13
CA GLU A 121 1.04 -4.68 -14.34
C GLU A 121 1.44 -4.73 -15.82
N GLY A 122 2.64 -5.23 -16.09
CA GLY A 122 3.19 -5.46 -17.42
C GLY A 122 4.46 -4.65 -17.68
N ASN A 123 5.56 -5.35 -17.91
CA ASN A 123 6.91 -4.82 -18.14
C ASN A 123 7.35 -3.81 -17.09
N PHE A 124 7.23 -4.12 -15.80
CA PHE A 124 7.63 -3.22 -14.71
C PHE A 124 9.05 -2.62 -14.87
N LEU A 125 9.99 -3.35 -15.48
CA LEU A 125 11.35 -2.89 -15.76
C LEU A 125 11.41 -1.71 -16.74
N ASP A 126 10.42 -1.55 -17.63
CA ASP A 126 10.34 -0.40 -18.55
C ASP A 126 10.17 0.93 -17.79
N TYR A 127 9.60 0.88 -16.58
CA TYR A 127 9.30 2.04 -15.74
C TYR A 127 10.30 2.28 -14.62
N ILE A 128 11.35 1.44 -14.52
CA ILE A 128 12.33 1.52 -13.45
C ILE A 128 13.72 1.74 -14.03
N ARG A 129 14.44 2.70 -13.45
CA ARG A 129 15.84 2.99 -13.81
C ARG A 129 16.70 2.96 -12.56
N LEU A 130 17.90 2.43 -12.70
CA LEU A 130 18.92 2.46 -11.66
C LEU A 130 20.16 3.10 -12.25
N HIS A 131 20.73 4.07 -11.53
CA HIS A 131 21.88 4.83 -11.98
C HIS A 131 22.95 4.83 -10.88
N ASP A 132 24.20 4.49 -11.23
CA ASP A 132 25.38 4.64 -10.37
C ASP A 132 25.87 6.08 -10.46
N LEU A 133 25.57 6.88 -9.43
CA LEU A 133 25.94 8.30 -9.37
C LEU A 133 27.45 8.51 -9.18
N SER A 134 28.18 7.47 -8.77
CA SER A 134 29.62 7.55 -8.57
C SER A 134 30.38 7.38 -9.88
N LEU A 135 29.81 6.61 -10.82
CA LEU A 135 30.33 6.40 -12.16
C LEU A 135 29.60 7.20 -13.26
N ASP A 136 28.46 7.82 -12.93
CA ASP A 136 27.56 8.47 -13.89
C ASP A 136 27.07 7.49 -14.98
N GLU A 137 26.65 6.29 -14.57
CA GLU A 137 26.28 5.19 -15.47
C GLU A 137 24.89 4.62 -15.16
N ASP A 138 24.09 4.37 -16.20
CA ASP A 138 22.84 3.63 -16.08
C ASP A 138 23.10 2.13 -15.95
N LEU A 139 22.60 1.53 -14.87
CA LEU A 139 22.74 0.11 -14.59
C LEU A 139 21.58 -0.70 -15.16
N THR A 140 21.91 -1.78 -15.86
CA THR A 140 20.97 -2.76 -16.39
C THR A 140 21.23 -4.14 -15.77
N GLY A 141 20.23 -5.03 -15.79
CA GLY A 141 20.39 -6.40 -15.24
C GLY A 141 20.64 -6.47 -13.73
N VAL A 142 20.28 -5.43 -12.97
CA VAL A 142 20.37 -5.45 -11.49
C VAL A 142 19.16 -6.11 -10.87
N PHE A 143 17.97 -5.86 -11.41
CA PHE A 143 16.73 -6.43 -10.92
C PHE A 143 16.37 -7.68 -11.71
N PHE A 144 15.86 -8.69 -10.99
CA PHE A 144 15.47 -9.95 -11.57
C PHE A 144 14.20 -9.79 -12.41
N ASP A 145 14.29 -10.13 -13.69
CA ASP A 145 13.15 -10.17 -14.61
C ASP A 145 12.30 -11.41 -14.32
N ASN A 146 11.39 -11.26 -13.35
CA ASN A 146 10.48 -12.33 -12.97
C ASN A 146 9.48 -12.61 -14.10
N GLN A 147 9.21 -13.89 -14.37
CA GLN A 147 8.11 -14.29 -15.28
C GLN A 147 6.75 -13.71 -14.83
N TYR A 148 6.57 -13.52 -13.53
CA TYR A 148 5.39 -12.91 -12.93
C TYR A 148 5.79 -11.73 -12.03
N GLU A 149 5.19 -10.57 -12.24
CA GLU A 149 5.42 -9.39 -11.41
C GLU A 149 4.90 -9.62 -9.98
N LEU A 150 5.72 -9.29 -8.97
CA LEU A 150 5.44 -9.56 -7.56
C LEU A 150 4.61 -8.45 -6.92
N TRP A 151 3.39 -8.27 -7.40
CA TRP A 151 2.43 -7.31 -6.86
C TRP A 151 1.72 -7.82 -5.60
N SER A 152 1.43 -6.91 -4.68
CA SER A 152 0.43 -7.12 -3.64
C SER A 152 -0.95 -7.38 -4.25
N LYS A 153 -1.84 -8.05 -3.50
CA LYS A 153 -3.20 -8.39 -3.96
C LYS A 153 -4.01 -7.18 -4.42
N ASP A 154 -3.81 -6.02 -3.78
CA ASP A 154 -4.47 -4.75 -4.13
C ASP A 154 -3.73 -3.95 -5.21
N ARG A 155 -2.61 -4.46 -5.74
CA ARG A 155 -1.73 -3.84 -6.74
C ARG A 155 -1.20 -2.46 -6.33
N LYS A 156 -1.12 -2.20 -5.03
CA LYS A 156 -0.55 -0.96 -4.48
C LYS A 156 0.92 -1.08 -4.09
N GLN A 157 1.49 -2.27 -4.15
CA GLN A 157 2.89 -2.49 -3.85
C GLN A 157 3.51 -3.47 -4.82
N LEU A 158 4.63 -3.08 -5.44
CA LEU A 158 5.46 -3.97 -6.24
C LEU A 158 6.71 -4.35 -5.45
N THR A 159 7.04 -5.65 -5.42
CA THR A 159 8.31 -6.15 -4.91
C THR A 159 9.33 -6.25 -6.05
N LEU A 160 10.42 -5.49 -5.96
CA LEU A 160 11.58 -5.60 -6.84
C LEU A 160 12.62 -6.49 -6.19
N LEU A 161 12.93 -7.63 -6.80
CA LEU A 161 14.04 -8.46 -6.36
C LEU A 161 15.32 -8.00 -7.05
N VAL A 162 16.38 -7.80 -6.27
CA VAL A 162 17.75 -7.77 -6.81
C VAL A 162 18.07 -9.17 -7.32
N ASP A 163 18.76 -9.28 -8.46
CA ASP A 163 19.08 -10.57 -9.07
C ASP A 163 19.71 -11.52 -8.03
N PRO A 164 19.03 -12.63 -7.67
CA PRO A 164 19.54 -13.57 -6.67
C PRO A 164 20.92 -14.12 -7.04
N GLY A 165 21.19 -14.24 -8.33
CA GLY A 165 22.47 -14.65 -8.90
C GLY A 165 23.62 -13.71 -8.54
N ARG A 166 23.35 -12.45 -8.23
CA ARG A 166 24.35 -11.43 -7.84
C ARG A 166 24.40 -11.18 -6.33
N VAL A 167 23.35 -11.55 -5.61
CA VAL A 167 23.28 -11.45 -4.15
C VAL A 167 24.09 -12.55 -3.46
N LYS A 168 23.82 -13.82 -3.80
CA LYS A 168 24.42 -14.96 -3.09
C LYS A 168 25.82 -15.27 -3.61
N THR A 169 26.79 -15.36 -2.70
CA THR A 169 28.16 -15.74 -3.05
C THR A 169 28.22 -17.17 -3.63
N GLY A 170 29.17 -17.41 -4.53
CA GLY A 170 29.38 -18.73 -5.14
C GLY A 170 28.43 -19.10 -6.30
N LEU A 171 27.51 -18.21 -6.70
CA LEU A 171 26.72 -18.37 -7.93
C LEU A 171 27.48 -17.88 -9.17
N GLN A 172 27.15 -18.45 -10.34
CA GLN A 172 27.84 -18.12 -11.60
C GLN A 172 27.77 -16.64 -11.95
N ALA A 173 26.61 -16.00 -11.76
CA ALA A 173 26.41 -14.58 -12.04
C ALA A 173 27.23 -13.70 -11.08
N HIS A 174 27.24 -14.00 -9.77
CA HIS A 174 28.10 -13.32 -8.79
C HIS A 174 29.58 -13.45 -9.15
N ASN A 175 30.03 -14.64 -9.55
CA ASN A 175 31.43 -14.85 -9.94
C ASN A 175 31.81 -14.09 -11.22
N ALA A 176 30.85 -13.88 -12.14
CA ALA A 176 31.10 -13.20 -13.40
C ALA A 176 30.94 -11.67 -13.33
N GLN A 177 29.99 -11.17 -12.53
CA GLN A 177 29.55 -9.77 -12.53
C GLN A 177 29.63 -9.08 -11.15
N GLY A 178 29.96 -9.83 -10.09
CA GLY A 178 29.98 -9.34 -8.72
C GLY A 178 28.61 -8.96 -8.17
N ARG A 179 28.61 -8.29 -7.01
CA ARG A 179 27.42 -7.77 -6.35
C ARG A 179 26.71 -6.70 -7.20
N ALA A 180 25.40 -6.60 -7.00
CA ALA A 180 24.55 -5.56 -7.61
C ALA A 180 25.02 -4.14 -7.29
N PHE A 181 25.45 -3.94 -6.04
CA PHE A 181 25.92 -2.67 -5.51
C PHE A 181 27.32 -2.86 -4.94
N ILE A 182 28.07 -1.77 -4.82
CA ILE A 182 29.45 -1.76 -4.31
C ILE A 182 29.51 -0.78 -3.14
N ALA A 183 29.92 -1.25 -1.97
CA ALA A 183 30.08 -0.41 -0.78
C ALA A 183 30.86 0.89 -1.07
N GLY A 184 30.35 2.00 -0.53
CA GLY A 184 30.89 3.34 -0.72
C GLY A 184 30.36 4.08 -1.96
N ARG A 185 29.70 3.40 -2.90
CA ARG A 185 29.08 4.05 -4.06
C ARG A 185 27.66 4.52 -3.78
N GLN A 186 27.26 5.57 -4.49
CA GLN A 186 25.93 6.14 -4.43
C GLN A 186 25.10 5.77 -5.67
N TYR A 187 23.83 5.44 -5.45
CA TYR A 187 22.89 5.00 -6.48
C TYR A 187 21.59 5.79 -6.43
N ARG A 188 20.92 5.91 -7.58
CA ARG A 188 19.56 6.45 -7.70
C ARG A 188 18.65 5.41 -8.34
N LEU A 189 17.63 4.97 -7.60
CA LEU A 189 16.51 4.18 -8.10
C LEU A 189 15.36 5.11 -8.47
N THR A 190 14.95 5.12 -9.72
CA THR A 190 13.92 6.01 -10.26
C THR A 190 12.74 5.22 -10.80
N VAL A 191 11.53 5.66 -10.43
CA VAL A 191 10.24 5.23 -10.97
C VAL A 191 9.74 6.31 -11.93
N LEU A 192 9.52 5.94 -13.19
CA LEU A 192 9.17 6.87 -14.27
C LEU A 192 7.70 7.28 -14.22
N GLU A 193 7.44 8.56 -14.51
CA GLU A 193 6.10 9.17 -14.55
C GLU A 193 5.15 8.49 -15.55
N SER A 194 5.69 7.78 -16.54
CA SER A 194 4.91 7.09 -17.59
C SER A 194 4.15 5.86 -17.09
N TRP A 195 4.42 5.35 -15.89
CA TRP A 195 3.70 4.21 -15.31
C TRP A 195 2.26 4.59 -15.01
N ARG A 196 1.31 3.77 -15.45
CA ARG A 196 -0.13 4.05 -15.34
C ARG A 196 -0.84 3.28 -14.22
N GLY A 197 -1.77 3.94 -13.57
CA GLY A 197 -2.78 3.35 -12.70
C GLY A 197 -3.78 2.46 -13.47
N LEU A 198 -4.54 1.64 -12.76
CA LEU A 198 -5.63 0.85 -13.38
C LEU A 198 -6.70 1.72 -14.05
N ASP A 199 -6.84 2.97 -13.61
CA ASP A 199 -7.69 4.02 -14.21
C ASP A 199 -7.12 4.59 -15.53
N GLY A 200 -5.91 4.18 -15.92
CA GLY A 200 -5.20 4.62 -17.10
C GLY A 200 -4.40 5.92 -16.92
N GLN A 201 -4.46 6.58 -15.76
CA GLN A 201 -3.74 7.83 -15.52
C GLN A 201 -2.25 7.54 -15.24
N PRO A 202 -1.31 8.32 -15.81
CA PRO A 202 0.11 8.21 -15.49
C PRO A 202 0.39 8.68 -14.06
N LEU A 203 1.53 8.30 -13.48
CA LEU A 203 1.99 8.86 -12.22
C LEU A 203 2.10 10.38 -12.31
N GLN A 204 1.78 11.06 -11.21
CA GLN A 204 1.81 12.53 -11.13
C GLN A 204 3.20 13.09 -11.46
N ALA A 205 4.25 12.39 -11.05
CA ALA A 205 5.64 12.77 -11.29
C ALA A 205 6.54 11.52 -11.17
N ARG A 206 7.77 11.64 -11.67
CA ARG A 206 8.83 10.68 -11.34
C ARG A 206 9.12 10.69 -9.85
N TYR A 207 9.46 9.53 -9.33
CA TYR A 207 9.88 9.37 -7.94
C TYR A 207 11.28 8.76 -7.90
N SER A 208 12.14 9.24 -7.01
CA SER A 208 13.51 8.72 -6.91
C SER A 208 13.90 8.48 -5.46
N LYS A 209 14.57 7.35 -5.23
CA LYS A 209 15.27 7.03 -3.99
C LYS A 209 16.77 7.07 -4.27
N VAL A 210 17.51 7.87 -3.51
CA VAL A 210 18.97 7.90 -3.54
C VAL A 210 19.49 7.17 -2.31
N PHE A 211 20.52 6.34 -2.46
CA PHE A 211 21.16 5.67 -1.33
C PHE A 211 22.64 5.41 -1.61
N THR A 212 23.41 5.27 -0.54
CA THR A 212 24.80 4.84 -0.55
C THR A 212 24.86 3.38 -0.15
N ALA A 213 25.58 2.56 -0.90
CA ALA A 213 25.81 1.19 -0.52
C ALA A 213 26.79 1.12 0.67
N THR A 214 26.44 0.35 1.69
CA THR A 214 27.30 0.02 2.82
C THR A 214 27.88 -1.39 2.64
N PRO A 215 28.90 -1.78 3.42
CA PRO A 215 29.33 -3.17 3.48
C PRO A 215 28.17 -4.14 3.75
N GLU A 216 28.34 -5.37 3.29
CA GLU A 216 27.39 -6.46 3.49
C GLU A 216 27.09 -6.73 4.97
N VAL A 217 25.88 -7.23 5.23
CA VAL A 217 25.50 -7.74 6.56
C VAL A 217 25.36 -9.25 6.47
N MET A 218 26.17 -9.97 7.24
CA MET A 218 26.36 -11.43 7.10
C MET A 218 26.07 -12.21 8.39
N HIS A 219 25.33 -11.61 9.32
CA HIS A 219 24.96 -12.28 10.58
C HIS A 219 23.47 -12.16 10.85
N GLY A 220 22.92 -13.18 11.53
CA GLY A 220 21.52 -13.21 11.96
C GLY A 220 21.11 -12.02 12.84
N ILE A 221 19.81 -11.88 13.02
CA ILE A 221 19.20 -10.92 13.94
C ILE A 221 19.19 -11.52 15.34
N ASP A 222 19.57 -10.73 16.35
CA ASP A 222 19.27 -11.04 17.75
C ASP A 222 18.26 -10.04 18.32
N ALA A 223 16.98 -10.38 18.25
CA ALA A 223 15.89 -9.53 18.73
C ALA A 223 15.87 -9.35 20.26
N ARG A 224 16.69 -10.10 21.02
CA ARG A 224 16.84 -9.89 22.48
C ARG A 224 17.63 -8.62 22.80
N THR A 225 18.42 -8.13 21.84
CA THR A 225 19.19 -6.88 21.97
C THR A 225 18.36 -5.62 21.72
N TRP A 226 17.17 -5.76 21.11
CA TRP A 226 16.32 -4.62 20.79
C TRP A 226 15.82 -3.90 22.04
N GLN A 227 15.75 -2.57 21.96
CA GLN A 227 15.24 -1.73 23.03
C GLN A 227 13.75 -1.50 22.82
N LEU A 228 12.97 -1.78 23.86
CA LEU A 228 11.52 -1.59 23.86
C LEU A 228 11.19 -0.39 24.73
N ASN A 229 10.72 0.69 24.11
CA ASN A 229 10.20 1.85 24.81
C ASN A 229 8.70 1.64 25.00
N ALA A 230 8.36 1.15 26.18
CA ALA A 230 7.00 0.79 26.51
C ALA A 230 6.13 2.04 26.71
N PRO A 231 4.85 1.99 26.31
CA PRO A 231 3.90 3.07 26.48
C PRO A 231 3.35 3.13 27.92
N ALA A 232 2.67 4.23 28.24
CA ALA A 232 1.96 4.37 29.50
C ALA A 232 0.69 3.50 29.56
N THR A 233 0.35 2.98 30.75
CA THR A 233 -0.94 2.34 31.03
C THR A 233 -2.11 3.30 30.77
N ASP A 234 -3.27 2.75 30.40
CA ASP A 234 -4.50 3.48 30.07
C ASP A 234 -4.29 4.59 29.02
N SER A 235 -3.41 4.34 28.07
CA SER A 235 -3.10 5.26 26.97
C SER A 235 -3.10 4.56 25.62
N THR A 236 -3.21 5.32 24.53
CA THR A 236 -2.98 4.82 23.16
C THR A 236 -1.59 5.23 22.65
N GLN A 237 -0.66 5.52 23.56
CA GLN A 237 0.73 5.77 23.19
C GLN A 237 1.31 4.53 22.50
N PRO A 238 2.14 4.70 21.47
CA PRO A 238 2.69 3.55 20.78
C PRO A 238 3.78 2.85 21.59
N LEU A 239 3.90 1.54 21.36
CA LEU A 239 5.13 0.81 21.66
C LEU A 239 6.16 1.15 20.58
N VAL A 240 7.32 1.64 20.99
CA VAL A 240 8.44 1.94 20.07
C VAL A 240 9.54 0.91 20.25
N ILE A 241 9.97 0.30 19.15
CA ILE A 241 10.99 -0.74 19.10
C ILE A 241 12.19 -0.17 18.34
N GLN A 242 13.33 -0.11 19.00
CA GLN A 242 14.60 0.26 18.38
C GLN A 242 15.39 -1.00 18.08
N THR A 243 15.66 -1.23 16.80
CA THR A 243 16.46 -2.36 16.29
C THR A 243 17.93 -1.95 16.12
N ASP A 244 18.80 -2.94 15.99
CA ASP A 244 20.24 -2.79 15.77
C ASP A 244 20.60 -2.48 14.30
N ARG A 245 19.68 -2.72 13.38
CA ARG A 245 19.87 -2.55 11.92
C ARG A 245 18.56 -2.29 11.18
N ALA A 246 18.68 -1.93 9.90
CA ALA A 246 17.54 -1.75 9.03
C ALA A 246 16.75 -3.07 8.84
N VAL A 247 15.43 -3.02 9.04
CA VAL A 247 14.56 -4.20 8.94
C VAL A 247 13.73 -4.24 7.67
N ASP A 248 13.27 -5.43 7.27
CA ASP A 248 12.38 -5.57 6.12
C ASP A 248 10.96 -5.02 6.42
N HIS A 249 10.42 -4.26 5.48
CA HIS A 249 9.13 -3.57 5.65
C HIS A 249 7.95 -4.54 5.82
N MET A 250 7.91 -5.63 5.04
CA MET A 250 6.83 -6.60 5.05
C MET A 250 6.94 -7.60 6.20
N SER A 251 8.17 -7.87 6.64
CA SER A 251 8.48 -8.68 7.80
C SER A 251 7.80 -8.16 9.07
N ILE A 252 7.73 -6.82 9.25
CA ILE A 252 7.05 -6.18 10.39
C ILE A 252 5.58 -6.61 10.47
N GLN A 253 4.85 -6.54 9.37
CA GLN A 253 3.42 -6.85 9.33
C GLN A 253 3.13 -8.36 9.42
N SER A 254 4.10 -9.18 9.02
CA SER A 254 3.92 -10.64 8.93
C SER A 254 4.36 -11.37 10.20
N TYR A 255 5.32 -10.81 10.93
CA TYR A 255 6.09 -11.55 11.94
C TYR A 255 6.23 -10.85 13.30
N LEU A 256 5.69 -9.64 13.47
CA LEU A 256 5.59 -8.97 14.76
C LEU A 256 4.14 -8.88 15.24
N PHE A 257 3.93 -9.26 16.50
CA PHE A 257 2.64 -9.22 17.16
C PHE A 257 2.80 -8.68 18.57
N VAL A 258 1.81 -7.95 19.07
CA VAL A 258 1.69 -7.65 20.49
C VAL A 258 0.59 -8.54 21.03
N ILE A 259 0.88 -9.29 22.09
CA ILE A 259 -0.08 -10.19 22.73
C ILE A 259 -0.31 -9.80 24.20
N ASP A 260 -1.50 -10.09 24.71
CA ASP A 260 -1.81 -10.03 26.14
C ASP A 260 -1.33 -11.28 26.89
N ASP A 261 -1.65 -11.36 28.19
CA ASP A 261 -1.30 -12.46 29.08
C ASP A 261 -2.01 -13.78 28.76
N GLN A 262 -3.09 -13.73 27.98
CA GLN A 262 -3.81 -14.89 27.45
C GLN A 262 -3.27 -15.34 26.08
N GLY A 263 -2.26 -14.65 25.54
CA GLY A 263 -1.69 -14.91 24.23
C GLY A 263 -2.55 -14.42 23.07
N LYS A 264 -3.54 -13.56 23.32
CA LYS A 264 -4.38 -12.98 22.30
C LYS A 264 -3.70 -11.73 21.72
N GLU A 265 -3.70 -11.64 20.40
CA GLU A 265 -3.17 -10.47 19.69
C GLU A 265 -3.98 -9.21 20.02
N LEU A 266 -3.25 -8.14 20.35
CA LEU A 266 -3.76 -6.80 20.51
C LEU A 266 -3.96 -6.15 19.13
N PRO A 267 -5.17 -5.72 18.78
CA PRO A 267 -5.40 -5.00 17.53
C PRO A 267 -4.65 -3.66 17.52
N GLY A 268 -3.94 -3.39 16.42
CA GLY A 268 -3.16 -2.17 16.26
C GLY A 268 -2.64 -1.98 14.84
N VAL A 269 -1.84 -0.93 14.66
CA VAL A 269 -1.22 -0.60 13.39
C VAL A 269 0.29 -0.57 13.59
N TRP A 270 0.99 -1.38 12.80
CA TRP A 270 2.44 -1.35 12.70
C TRP A 270 2.92 -0.31 11.69
N ARG A 271 3.99 0.41 12.02
CA ARG A 271 4.67 1.36 11.12
C ARG A 271 6.17 1.26 11.27
N LEU A 272 6.89 1.43 10.16
CA LEU A 272 8.33 1.66 10.16
C LEU A 272 8.56 3.17 10.08
N LEU A 273 9.06 3.80 11.15
CA LEU A 273 9.26 5.26 11.21
C LEU A 273 10.62 5.66 10.65
N ALA A 274 11.62 4.82 10.86
CA ALA A 274 12.98 4.97 10.38
C ALA A 274 13.54 3.56 10.10
N PRO A 275 14.69 3.41 9.43
CA PRO A 275 15.23 2.08 9.09
C PRO A 275 15.30 1.13 10.29
N THR A 276 15.65 1.68 11.46
CA THR A 276 15.86 0.94 12.71
C THR A 276 14.77 1.20 13.77
N GLN A 277 13.66 1.85 13.42
CA GLN A 277 12.64 2.27 14.40
C GLN A 277 11.24 1.85 13.96
N ILE A 278 10.66 0.92 14.70
CA ILE A 278 9.33 0.37 14.45
C ILE A 278 8.38 0.89 15.53
N GLU A 279 7.14 1.18 15.12
CA GLU A 279 6.06 1.62 16.00
C GLU A 279 4.89 0.63 15.91
N PHE A 280 4.34 0.24 17.06
CA PHE A 280 3.01 -0.35 17.16
C PHE A 280 2.08 0.60 17.90
N LYS A 281 1.06 1.10 17.20
CA LYS A 281 -0.01 1.91 17.80
C LYS A 281 -1.24 1.03 18.05
N PRO A 282 -1.67 0.83 19.31
CA PRO A 282 -2.84 0.02 19.59
C PRO A 282 -4.13 0.75 19.18
N GLN A 283 -5.18 -0.01 18.83
CA GLN A 283 -6.50 0.57 18.55
C GLN A 283 -7.22 1.01 19.83
N MET A 284 -6.98 0.31 20.94
CA MET A 284 -7.56 0.58 22.25
C MET A 284 -6.46 0.94 23.26
N PRO A 285 -6.78 1.63 24.36
CA PRO A 285 -5.80 1.91 25.39
C PRO A 285 -5.15 0.64 25.97
N TRP A 286 -3.86 0.72 26.32
CA TRP A 286 -3.14 -0.36 27.00
C TRP A 286 -3.79 -0.69 28.34
N GLN A 287 -4.18 -1.95 28.51
CA GLN A 287 -4.76 -2.43 29.77
C GLN A 287 -3.66 -2.65 30.82
N GLU A 288 -4.00 -2.53 32.10
CA GLU A 288 -3.08 -2.83 33.22
C GLU A 288 -2.90 -4.35 33.41
N GLN A 289 -2.32 -5.00 32.42
CA GLN A 289 -2.00 -6.43 32.41
C GLN A 289 -0.65 -6.68 31.72
N PRO A 290 -0.03 -7.86 31.91
CA PRO A 290 1.17 -8.21 31.17
C PRO A 290 0.92 -8.22 29.66
N HIS A 291 1.85 -7.62 28.91
CA HIS A 291 1.88 -7.68 27.45
C HIS A 291 3.24 -8.17 27.00
N SER A 292 3.29 -8.81 25.83
CA SER A 292 4.54 -9.23 25.20
C SER A 292 4.57 -8.86 23.72
N LEU A 293 5.74 -8.43 23.26
CA LEU A 293 6.09 -8.42 21.85
C LEU A 293 6.47 -9.84 21.46
N GLN A 294 5.66 -10.46 20.61
CA GLN A 294 5.91 -11.76 20.02
C GLN A 294 6.53 -11.60 18.63
N ILE A 295 7.66 -12.29 18.41
CA ILE A 295 8.49 -12.18 17.20
C ILE A 295 8.63 -13.57 16.60
N ASN A 296 8.17 -13.76 15.36
CA ASN A 296 8.42 -15.00 14.64
C ASN A 296 9.88 -15.07 14.20
N ALA A 297 10.50 -16.24 14.24
CA ALA A 297 11.87 -16.43 13.80
C ALA A 297 12.10 -16.12 12.31
N ARG A 298 11.04 -16.09 11.51
CA ARG A 298 11.05 -15.66 10.10
C ARG A 298 11.13 -14.14 9.93
N PHE A 299 11.10 -13.36 11.01
CA PHE A 299 11.35 -11.93 10.91
C PHE A 299 12.74 -11.66 10.32
N GLU A 300 12.80 -10.91 9.24
CA GLU A 300 14.03 -10.63 8.47
C GLU A 300 14.47 -9.16 8.51
N ASP A 301 15.76 -8.96 8.27
CA ASP A 301 16.33 -7.66 7.93
C ASP A 301 16.30 -7.43 6.41
N VAL A 302 16.78 -6.27 5.96
CA VAL A 302 16.75 -5.89 4.54
C VAL A 302 17.58 -6.78 3.61
N VAL A 303 18.47 -7.61 4.17
CA VAL A 303 19.30 -8.56 3.43
C VAL A 303 18.84 -10.01 3.64
N GLY A 304 17.69 -10.22 4.28
CA GLY A 304 17.08 -11.53 4.52
C GLY A 304 17.68 -12.31 5.69
N ASN A 305 18.60 -11.74 6.47
CA ASN A 305 19.04 -12.39 7.69
C ASN A 305 17.87 -12.40 8.66
N ASN A 306 17.66 -13.53 9.33
CA ASN A 306 16.56 -13.71 10.27
C ASN A 306 17.07 -14.21 11.62
N LEU A 307 16.15 -14.60 12.52
CA LEU A 307 16.52 -15.06 13.86
C LEU A 307 17.14 -16.47 13.85
N ASN A 308 16.97 -17.24 12.77
CA ASN A 308 17.61 -18.55 12.60
C ASN A 308 19.06 -18.44 12.09
N GLY A 309 19.44 -17.30 11.49
CA GLY A 309 20.79 -17.07 11.00
C GLY A 309 20.88 -16.12 9.80
N ALA A 310 22.05 -16.10 9.18
CA ALA A 310 22.32 -15.31 7.99
C ALA A 310 21.65 -15.90 6.74
N PHE A 311 21.23 -15.05 5.81
CA PHE A 311 20.68 -15.48 4.52
C PHE A 311 21.76 -16.14 3.66
N ASP A 312 22.90 -15.46 3.48
CA ASP A 312 24.05 -16.01 2.78
C ASP A 312 24.92 -16.79 3.77
N HIS A 313 24.79 -18.11 3.73
CA HIS A 313 25.48 -19.05 4.61
C HIS A 313 25.86 -20.33 3.84
N GLU A 314 26.87 -21.03 4.35
CA GLU A 314 27.28 -22.32 3.78
C GLU A 314 26.19 -23.37 3.96
N LYS A 315 26.01 -24.22 2.94
CA LYS A 315 24.98 -25.26 2.99
C LYS A 315 25.20 -26.16 4.22
N GLY A 316 24.19 -26.24 5.09
CA GLY A 316 24.22 -27.07 6.30
C GLY A 316 24.72 -26.35 7.57
N SER A 317 25.05 -25.06 7.50
CA SER A 317 25.52 -24.28 8.66
C SER A 317 24.41 -23.62 9.48
N LEU A 318 23.14 -23.97 9.23
CA LEU A 318 22.00 -23.38 9.95
C LEU A 318 22.06 -23.73 11.44
N HIS A 319 21.87 -22.73 12.29
CA HIS A 319 21.92 -22.90 13.75
C HIS A 319 20.70 -23.66 14.31
N GLN A 320 19.57 -23.68 13.59
CA GLN A 320 18.35 -24.38 14.00
C GLN A 320 17.74 -25.16 12.82
N ALA A 321 17.36 -26.41 13.10
CA ALA A 321 16.76 -27.31 12.12
C ALA A 321 15.26 -27.05 11.89
N SER A 322 14.60 -26.30 12.77
CA SER A 322 13.17 -25.96 12.68
C SER A 322 12.97 -24.46 12.53
N GLU A 323 12.39 -24.04 11.41
CA GLU A 323 11.98 -22.65 11.20
C GLU A 323 10.70 -22.29 11.96
N GLY A 324 10.57 -21.01 12.33
CA GLY A 324 9.30 -20.42 12.75
C GLY A 324 8.96 -20.54 14.23
N PHE A 325 9.96 -20.72 15.10
CA PHE A 325 9.77 -20.54 16.54
C PHE A 325 9.42 -19.08 16.87
N TRP A 326 8.95 -18.85 18.08
CA TRP A 326 8.54 -17.54 18.57
C TRP A 326 9.41 -17.10 19.74
N ILE A 327 9.82 -15.83 19.74
CA ILE A 327 10.41 -15.16 20.91
C ILE A 327 9.37 -14.23 21.50
N ASN A 328 9.19 -14.28 22.82
CA ASN A 328 8.36 -13.32 23.56
C ASN A 328 9.27 -12.37 24.34
N ARG A 329 9.10 -11.06 24.11
CA ARG A 329 9.77 -9.99 24.84
C ARG A 329 8.73 -9.26 25.70
N PRO A 330 8.86 -9.25 27.04
CA PRO A 330 7.91 -8.52 27.89
C PRO A 330 7.87 -7.02 27.56
N VAL A 331 6.67 -6.45 27.53
CA VAL A 331 6.43 -5.00 27.38
C VAL A 331 6.04 -4.46 28.76
N ALA A 332 7.00 -3.83 29.43
CA ALA A 332 6.81 -3.29 30.78
C ALA A 332 6.16 -1.90 30.71
N LEU A 333 4.82 -1.85 30.74
CA LEU A 333 4.07 -0.59 30.67
C LEU A 333 4.52 0.39 31.77
N ALA A 334 4.68 1.66 31.40
CA ALA A 334 4.97 2.72 32.37
C ALA A 334 3.67 3.11 33.08
N LYS A 335 3.73 3.36 34.40
CA LYS A 335 2.58 3.95 35.10
C LYS A 335 2.32 5.34 34.55
N ARG A 336 1.05 5.66 34.29
CA ARG A 336 0.63 7.01 33.91
C ARG A 336 1.04 8.00 35.02
N GLN A 337 1.84 9.01 34.67
CA GLN A 337 2.08 10.13 35.58
C GLN A 337 0.87 11.06 35.48
N ASP A 338 0.04 11.06 36.51
CA ASP A 338 -1.04 12.04 36.64
C ASP A 338 -0.40 13.44 36.72
N ARG A 339 -0.81 14.32 35.80
CA ARG A 339 -0.52 15.76 35.85
C ARG A 339 -1.76 16.51 36.27
#